data_AF-A0A962RDN9-F1
#
_entry.id   AF-A0A962RDN9-F1
#
_cell.length_a   1.000
_cell.length_b   1.000
_cell.length_c   1.000
_cell.angle_alpha   90.00
_cell.angle_beta   90.00
_cell.angle_gamma   90.00
#
_symmetry.space_group_name_H-M   'P 1'
#
loop_
_entity.id
_entity.type
_entity.pdbx_description
1 polymer ?
#
loop_
_entity_poly.entity_id
_entity_poly.type
_entity_poly.pdbx_seq_one_letter_code
_entity_poly.pdbx_strand_id
1 'polypeptide(L)'
;MLQILADAQAKGTPALHAVDPPQARAMNLRAKELFGSEGPVLETHELSIPGPGGAIAARLYRPGPGPLPVILYYHGGGWVIGDLESHDGLCRLLAAESGCALLSIDYRLAPEHPFP
;
A
#
# COMPACT_ATOMS: atom_id res chain seq x y z
N MET A 1 11.10 -14.45 -5.77
CA MET A 1 10.28 -14.06 -6.94
C MET A 1 9.78 -15.27 -7.73
N LEU A 2 10.65 -16.19 -8.18
CA LEU A 2 10.22 -17.39 -8.93
C LEU A 2 9.26 -18.31 -8.16
N GLN A 3 9.44 -18.48 -6.84
CA GLN A 3 8.56 -19.32 -6.02
C GLN A 3 7.13 -18.78 -5.91
N ILE A 4 6.96 -17.45 -5.79
CA ILE A 4 5.65 -16.80 -5.66
C ILE A 4 4.82 -17.01 -6.93
N LEU A 5 5.46 -16.89 -8.10
CA LEU A 5 4.81 -17.12 -9.39
C LEU A 5 4.41 -18.59 -9.55
N ALA A 6 5.29 -19.52 -9.15
CA ALA A 6 5.00 -20.95 -9.17
C ALA A 6 3.82 -21.32 -8.25
N ASP A 7 3.78 -20.76 -7.04
CA ASP A 7 2.71 -21.02 -6.07
C ASP A 7 1.36 -20.43 -6.53
N ALA A 8 1.37 -19.24 -7.14
CA ALA A 8 0.16 -18.61 -7.68
C ALA A 8 -0.42 -19.42 -8.85
N GLN A 9 0.44 -19.93 -9.72
CA GLN A 9 0.08 -20.78 -10.86
C GLN A 9 -0.46 -22.15 -10.41
N ALA A 10 0.15 -22.76 -9.40
CA ALA A 10 -0.30 -24.03 -8.83
C ALA A 10 -1.69 -23.93 -8.15
N LYS A 11 -2.04 -22.75 -7.61
CA LYS A 11 -3.32 -22.50 -6.95
C LYS A 11 -4.45 -22.08 -7.91
N GLY A 12 -4.17 -21.99 -9.22
CA GLY A 12 -5.18 -21.57 -10.21
C GLY A 12 -5.67 -20.14 -9.99
N THR A 13 -4.83 -19.27 -9.42
CA THR A 13 -5.20 -17.89 -9.14
C THR A 13 -5.41 -17.16 -10.47
N PRO A 14 -6.58 -16.53 -10.72
CA PRO A 14 -6.80 -15.79 -11.95
C PRO A 14 -5.76 -14.68 -12.14
N ALA A 15 -5.44 -14.34 -13.38
CA ALA A 15 -4.65 -13.15 -13.66
C ALA A 15 -5.45 -11.90 -13.28
N LEU A 16 -4.78 -10.86 -12.75
CA LEU A 16 -5.45 -9.65 -12.26
C LEU A 16 -6.28 -8.93 -13.33
N HIS A 17 -5.88 -9.01 -14.61
CA HIS A 17 -6.63 -8.41 -15.72
C HIS A 17 -7.87 -9.23 -16.15
N ALA A 18 -8.03 -10.45 -15.64
CA ALA A 18 -9.11 -11.35 -15.99
C ALA A 18 -10.28 -11.28 -14.99
N VAL A 19 -10.18 -10.44 -13.96
CA VAL A 19 -11.19 -10.22 -12.92
C VAL A 19 -11.57 -8.74 -12.87
N ASP A 20 -12.69 -8.42 -12.21
CA ASP A 20 -13.08 -7.03 -12.01
C ASP A 20 -12.20 -6.31 -10.97
N PRO A 21 -12.19 -4.96 -10.94
CA PRO A 21 -11.33 -4.21 -10.02
C PRO A 21 -11.56 -4.51 -8.53
N PRO A 22 -12.80 -4.63 -8.01
CA PRO A 22 -13.02 -5.02 -6.62
C PRO A 22 -12.40 -6.38 -6.27
N GLN A 23 -12.54 -7.37 -7.15
CA GLN A 23 -11.94 -8.68 -6.94
C GLN A 23 -10.40 -8.61 -7.01
N ALA A 24 -9.85 -7.85 -7.96
CA ALA A 24 -8.40 -7.63 -8.05
C ALA A 24 -7.82 -6.97 -6.79
N ARG A 25 -8.54 -6.00 -6.20
CA ARG A 25 -8.17 -5.33 -4.92
C ARG A 25 -8.15 -6.33 -3.77
N ALA A 26 -9.19 -7.16 -3.64
CA ALA A 26 -9.24 -8.20 -2.61
C ALA A 26 -8.10 -9.23 -2.77
N MET A 27 -7.78 -9.61 -4.01
CA MET A 27 -6.64 -10.49 -4.30
C MET A 27 -5.30 -9.85 -3.92
N ASN A 28 -5.14 -8.54 -4.13
CA ASN A 28 -3.94 -7.81 -3.72
C ASN A 28 -3.75 -7.80 -2.20
N LEU A 29 -4.82 -7.50 -1.45
CA LEU A 29 -4.77 -7.50 0.01
C LEU A 29 -4.44 -8.90 0.56
N ARG A 30 -5.04 -9.96 -0.02
CA ARG A 30 -4.71 -11.34 0.35
C ARG A 30 -3.28 -11.74 0.00
N ALA A 31 -2.72 -11.20 -1.09
CA ALA A 31 -1.33 -11.42 -1.43
C ALA A 31 -0.38 -10.81 -0.38
N LYS A 32 -0.75 -9.68 0.25
CA LYS A 32 -0.02 -9.12 1.40
C LYS A 32 0.04 -10.12 2.56
N GLU A 33 -1.03 -10.83 2.87
CA GLU A 33 -1.03 -11.84 3.94
C GLU A 33 -0.12 -13.04 3.64
N LEU A 34 0.02 -13.42 2.37
CA LEU A 34 0.78 -14.59 1.95
C LEU A 34 2.26 -14.30 1.72
N PHE A 35 2.59 -13.10 1.24
CA PHE A 35 3.92 -12.76 0.75
C PHE A 35 4.47 -11.44 1.32
N GLY A 36 3.64 -10.68 2.02
CA GLY A 36 4.04 -9.45 2.69
C GLY A 36 4.72 -9.73 4.03
N SER A 37 5.32 -8.67 4.57
CA SER A 37 5.76 -8.61 5.95
C SER A 37 4.78 -7.71 6.70
N GLU A 38 4.58 -7.94 8.01
CA GLU A 38 3.91 -6.96 8.88
C GLU A 38 4.85 -5.80 9.25
N GLY A 39 6.16 -5.94 9.00
CA GLY A 39 7.16 -4.94 9.36
C GLY A 39 7.33 -4.76 10.88
N PRO A 40 8.21 -3.86 11.31
CA PRO A 40 8.37 -3.52 12.73
C PRO A 40 7.18 -2.72 13.26
N VAL A 41 6.90 -2.87 14.56
CA VAL A 41 5.90 -2.05 15.26
C VAL A 41 6.42 -0.61 15.36
N LEU A 42 5.70 0.33 14.78
CA LEU A 42 5.99 1.76 14.80
C LEU A 42 4.75 2.55 15.23
N GLU A 43 4.97 3.74 15.78
CA GLU A 43 3.91 4.73 15.97
C GLU A 43 3.36 5.13 14.60
N THR A 44 2.03 5.11 14.49
CA THR A 44 1.31 5.49 13.28
C THR A 44 0.20 6.48 13.59
N HIS A 45 -0.02 7.44 12.67
CA HIS A 45 -1.13 8.36 12.75
C HIS A 45 -1.93 8.34 11.45
N GLU A 46 -3.24 8.12 11.56
CA GLU A 46 -4.17 8.36 10.46
C GLU A 46 -4.36 9.85 10.26
N LEU A 47 -4.23 10.30 9.01
CA LEU A 47 -4.35 11.68 8.61
C LEU A 47 -5.38 11.82 7.50
N SER A 48 -6.00 13.00 7.45
CA SER A 48 -6.92 13.39 6.39
C SER A 48 -6.40 14.68 5.76
N ILE A 49 -6.03 14.62 4.49
CA ILE A 49 -5.39 15.72 3.76
C ILE A 49 -6.42 16.32 2.79
N PRO A 50 -6.69 17.63 2.82
CA PRO A 50 -7.54 18.27 1.82
C PRO A 50 -6.95 18.12 0.41
N GLY A 51 -7.72 17.57 -0.52
CA GLY A 51 -7.33 17.35 -1.92
C GLY A 51 -8.39 17.83 -2.92
N PRO A 52 -8.04 17.88 -4.22
CA PRO A 52 -8.92 18.42 -5.26
C PRO A 52 -10.19 17.58 -5.51
N GLY A 53 -10.18 16.31 -5.12
CA GLY A 53 -11.33 15.39 -5.21
C GLY A 53 -12.02 15.14 -3.87
N GLY A 54 -11.71 15.94 -2.83
CA GLY A 54 -12.11 15.69 -1.45
C GLY A 54 -10.93 15.31 -0.56
N ALA A 55 -11.24 14.91 0.67
CA ALA A 55 -10.24 14.47 1.63
C ALA A 55 -9.53 13.19 1.16
N ILE A 56 -8.20 13.17 1.26
CA ILE A 56 -7.31 12.06 0.95
C ILE A 56 -6.88 11.42 2.27
N ALA A 57 -7.15 10.14 2.45
CA ALA A 57 -6.64 9.41 3.61
C ALA A 57 -5.12 9.20 3.46
N ALA A 58 -4.41 9.25 4.58
CA ALA A 58 -2.98 9.03 4.61
C ALA A 58 -2.57 8.45 5.97
N ARG A 59 -1.48 7.69 5.99
CA ARG A 59 -0.90 7.16 7.24
C ARG A 59 0.54 7.65 7.39
N LEU A 60 0.81 8.30 8.52
CA LEU A 60 2.15 8.71 8.90
C LEU A 60 2.78 7.66 9.81
N TYR A 61 3.91 7.10 9.41
CA TYR A 61 4.74 6.18 10.18
C TYR A 61 5.92 6.94 10.78
N ARG A 62 6.15 6.77 12.08
CA ARG A 62 7.22 7.47 12.80
C ARG A 62 8.22 6.48 13.41
N PRO A 63 9.50 6.49 12.99
CA PRO A 63 10.54 5.67 13.59
C PRO A 63 11.14 6.26 14.89
N GLY A 64 10.77 7.50 15.24
CA GLY A 64 11.29 8.17 16.43
C GLY A 64 10.62 9.50 16.77
N PRO A 65 10.98 10.09 17.92
CA PRO A 65 10.44 11.36 18.38
C PRO A 65 11.04 12.56 17.64
N GLY A 66 10.38 13.72 17.76
CA GLY A 66 10.89 15.00 17.26
C GLY A 66 10.73 15.21 15.75
N PRO A 67 11.30 16.31 15.21
CA PRO A 67 11.29 16.59 13.78
C PRO A 67 12.11 15.56 13.01
N LEU A 68 11.52 14.98 11.96
CA LEU A 68 12.16 14.01 11.07
C LEU A 68 12.03 14.48 9.61
N PRO A 69 13.01 14.17 8.74
CA PRO A 69 12.76 14.22 7.30
C PRO A 69 11.62 13.28 6.93
N VAL A 70 10.85 13.64 5.89
CA VAL A 70 9.64 12.91 5.49
C VAL A 70 9.81 12.33 4.09
N ILE A 71 9.53 11.04 3.96
CA ILE A 71 9.33 10.35 2.69
C ILE A 71 7.83 10.38 2.37
N LEU A 72 7.48 10.87 1.18
CA LEU A 72 6.13 10.76 0.65
C LEU A 72 6.02 9.49 -0.19
N TYR A 73 5.10 8.60 0.17
CA TYR A 73 4.97 7.28 -0.45
C TYR A 73 3.61 7.14 -1.15
N TYR A 74 3.67 6.67 -2.39
CA TYR A 74 2.51 6.30 -3.20
C TYR A 74 2.59 4.81 -3.50
N HIS A 75 1.57 4.05 -3.11
CA HIS A 75 1.57 2.61 -3.30
C HIS A 75 1.52 2.23 -4.79
N GLY A 76 2.09 1.06 -5.11
CA GLY A 76 1.95 0.46 -6.44
C GLY A 76 0.58 -0.17 -6.65
N GLY A 77 0.40 -0.80 -7.82
CA GLY A 77 -0.87 -1.47 -8.18
C GLY A 77 -1.54 -0.95 -9.44
N GLY A 78 -0.77 -0.32 -10.34
CA GLY A 78 -1.26 0.09 -11.66
C GLY A 78 -2.47 1.02 -11.60
N TRP A 79 -2.57 1.85 -10.55
CA TRP A 79 -3.68 2.77 -10.27
C TRP A 79 -5.05 2.12 -10.03
N VAL A 80 -5.13 0.79 -9.96
CA VAL A 80 -6.40 0.05 -9.84
C VAL A 80 -6.49 -0.72 -8.52
N ILE A 81 -5.36 -1.24 -8.04
CA ILE A 81 -5.26 -2.01 -6.79
C ILE A 81 -4.28 -1.35 -5.82
N GLY A 82 -4.32 -1.83 -4.58
CA GLY A 82 -3.50 -1.33 -3.49
C GLY A 82 -4.22 -0.28 -2.66
N ASP A 83 -3.80 -0.18 -1.41
CA ASP A 83 -4.29 0.76 -0.41
C ASP A 83 -3.23 0.88 0.71
N LEU A 84 -3.58 1.58 1.79
CA LEU A 84 -2.72 1.69 2.98
C LEU A 84 -2.40 0.34 3.62
N GLU A 85 -3.32 -0.61 3.60
CA GLU A 85 -3.17 -1.91 4.27
C GLU A 85 -2.27 -2.87 3.48
N SER A 86 -2.41 -2.89 2.15
CA SER A 86 -1.65 -3.80 1.31
C SER A 86 -0.15 -3.48 1.26
N HIS A 87 0.25 -2.27 1.66
CA HIS A 87 1.65 -1.83 1.75
C HIS A 87 2.09 -1.46 3.17
N ASP A 88 1.28 -1.73 4.20
CA ASP A 88 1.54 -1.26 5.56
C ASP A 88 2.91 -1.72 6.10
N GLY A 89 3.19 -3.02 6.03
CA GLY A 89 4.45 -3.54 6.55
C GLY A 89 5.68 -3.16 5.72
N LEU A 90 5.53 -2.89 4.42
CA LEU A 90 6.60 -2.29 3.62
C LEU A 90 6.87 -0.85 4.09
N CYS A 91 5.82 -0.06 4.32
CA CYS A 91 5.95 1.30 4.82
C CYS A 91 6.62 1.33 6.21
N ARG A 92 6.26 0.40 7.10
CA ARG A 92 6.91 0.22 8.40
C ARG A 92 8.39 -0.10 8.25
N LEU A 93 8.73 -1.05 7.39
CA LEU A 93 10.12 -1.43 7.14
C LEU A 93 10.92 -0.24 6.60
N LEU A 94 10.39 0.47 5.59
CA LEU A 94 11.06 1.64 5.01
C LEU A 94 11.25 2.76 6.02
N ALA A 95 10.25 3.06 6.86
CA ALA A 95 10.39 4.08 7.89
C ALA A 95 11.45 3.69 8.95
N ALA A 96 11.45 2.45 9.41
CA ALA A 96 12.42 1.96 10.39
C ALA A 96 13.85 1.96 9.84
N GLU A 97 14.06 1.45 8.63
CA GLU A 97 15.40 1.32 8.03
C GLU A 97 15.96 2.68 7.58
N SER A 98 15.10 3.61 7.12
CA SER A 98 15.55 4.94 6.68
C SER A 98 15.75 5.94 7.82
N GLY A 99 15.16 5.69 9.00
CA GLY A 99 15.07 6.67 10.09
C GLY A 99 14.24 7.92 9.75
N CYS A 100 13.58 7.94 8.58
CA CYS A 100 12.70 9.02 8.16
C CYS A 100 11.26 8.74 8.59
N ALA A 101 10.49 9.80 8.85
CA ALA A 101 9.04 9.64 8.87
C ALA A 101 8.56 9.28 7.44
N LEU A 102 7.55 8.44 7.32
CA LEU A 102 7.00 8.04 6.04
C LEU A 102 5.50 8.36 6.01
N LEU A 103 5.06 9.13 5.02
CA LEU A 103 3.66 9.48 4.80
C LEU A 103 3.14 8.70 3.59
N SER A 104 2.35 7.65 3.84
CA SER A 104 1.69 6.86 2.79
C SER A 104 0.37 7.50 2.40
N ILE A 105 0.11 7.63 1.10
CA ILE A 105 -1.06 8.32 0.54
C ILE A 105 -2.04 7.32 -0.08
N ASP A 106 -3.30 7.36 0.37
CA ASP A 106 -4.42 6.58 -0.16
C ASP A 106 -5.08 7.33 -1.31
N TYR A 107 -4.45 7.30 -2.49
CA TYR A 107 -4.92 8.06 -3.64
C TYR A 107 -6.13 7.38 -4.31
N ARG A 108 -6.93 8.17 -5.02
CA ARG A 108 -8.11 7.69 -5.76
C ARG A 108 -7.71 6.68 -6.85
N LEU A 109 -8.48 5.61 -6.98
CA LEU A 109 -8.18 4.53 -7.93
C LEU A 109 -9.06 4.57 -9.18
N ALA A 110 -8.51 4.10 -10.28
CA ALA A 110 -9.22 3.73 -11.48
C ALA A 110 -9.94 2.37 -11.29
N PRO A 111 -11.02 2.10 -12.05
CA PRO A 111 -11.62 2.94 -13.09
C PRO A 111 -12.53 4.07 -12.60
N GLU A 112 -12.87 4.12 -11.31
CA GLU A 112 -13.79 5.09 -10.72
C GLU A 112 -13.26 6.54 -10.87
N HIS A 113 -11.95 6.69 -10.78
CA HIS A 113 -11.23 7.92 -11.01
C HIS A 113 -10.11 7.67 -12.03
N PRO A 114 -10.39 7.79 -13.34
CA PRO A 114 -9.37 7.67 -14.36
C PRO A 114 -8.36 8.83 -14.24
N PHE A 115 -7.20 8.67 -14.86
CA PHE A 115 -6.18 9.72 -14.90
C PHE A 115 -6.77 11.07 -15.38
N PRO A 116 -6.47 12.20 -14.70
CA PRO A 116 -5.72 12.34 -13.44
C PRO A 116 -6.54 12.17 -12.14
#